data_AF-A0A1A2RUV7-F1
#
_entry.id   AF-A0A1A2RUV7-F1
#
_cell.length_a   1.000
_cell.length_b   1.000
_cell.length_c   1.000
_cell.angle_alpha   90.00
_cell.angle_beta   90.00
_cell.angle_gamma   90.00
#
_symmetry.space_group_name_H-M   'P 1'
#
loop_
_entity.id
_entity.type
_entity.pdbx_description
1 polymer ?
#
loop_
_entity_poly.entity_id
_entity_poly.type
_entity_poly.pdbx_seq_one_letter_code
_entity_poly.pdbx_strand_id
1 'polypeptide(L)'
;MAFVADDVDVATLPAPLTLDSFADLPPEKKPSVRTLTVRHVDVETRRITLDIVVHGEHGVAGQWASTAQPGQPIYLMGPGGAYTPDPAADWHLLAGDESALPAIAAALEALPPSAVGKAFIEVAGQEDEIPLTAPEGMEVRWVYRGGRADLVPEDRAGDHAPLIEAVTSASWLPGQVHVFIHGEAQAVMHNLRPYIRKERGVDAKWASSISGYWRRGRTEETFRQWKKELAQAESANSSA
;
A
#
# COMPACT_ATOMS: atom_id res chain seq x y z
N MET A 1 5.28 -11.68 -1.27
CA MET A 1 6.38 -12.15 -2.15
C MET A 1 7.59 -12.49 -1.30
N ALA A 2 8.23 -13.64 -1.54
CA ALA A 2 9.39 -14.13 -0.81
C ALA A 2 10.59 -14.27 -1.77
N PHE A 3 11.70 -13.62 -1.40
CA PHE A 3 12.97 -13.71 -2.11
C PHE A 3 13.81 -14.80 -1.46
N VAL A 4 13.76 -15.98 -2.06
CA VAL A 4 14.40 -17.19 -1.57
C VAL A 4 15.73 -17.37 -2.28
N ALA A 5 16.76 -17.82 -1.55
CA ALA A 5 18.07 -18.11 -2.13
C ALA A 5 17.98 -19.27 -3.14
N ASP A 6 18.78 -19.22 -4.21
CA ASP A 6 18.74 -20.20 -5.31
C ASP A 6 19.06 -21.64 -4.87
N ASP A 7 19.78 -21.80 -3.76
CA ASP A 7 20.18 -23.10 -3.19
C ASP A 7 19.17 -23.68 -2.17
N VAL A 8 17.99 -23.07 -2.05
CA VAL A 8 16.88 -23.58 -1.25
C VAL A 8 15.86 -24.27 -2.15
N ASP A 9 15.65 -25.57 -1.90
CA ASP A 9 14.61 -26.33 -2.58
C ASP A 9 13.22 -26.04 -1.97
N VAL A 10 12.52 -25.07 -2.56
CA VAL A 10 11.18 -24.65 -2.12
C VAL A 10 10.15 -25.77 -2.25
N ALA A 11 10.35 -26.77 -3.13
CA ALA A 11 9.42 -27.88 -3.29
C ALA A 11 9.37 -28.81 -2.05
N THR A 12 10.40 -28.76 -1.20
CA THR A 12 10.44 -29.53 0.06
C THR A 12 9.80 -28.81 1.24
N LEU A 13 9.45 -27.53 1.09
CA LEU A 13 8.88 -26.73 2.18
C LEU A 13 7.38 -27.01 2.36
N PRO A 14 6.83 -26.85 3.58
CA PRO A 14 5.39 -27.00 3.82
C PRO A 14 4.54 -26.08 2.93
N ALA A 15 3.50 -26.64 2.32
CA ALA A 15 2.54 -25.94 1.48
C ALA A 15 1.15 -25.84 2.16
N PRO A 16 0.39 -24.74 1.98
CA PRO A 16 0.76 -23.53 1.24
C PRO A 16 1.91 -22.78 1.91
N LEU A 17 2.72 -22.07 1.12
CA LEU A 17 3.84 -21.31 1.67
C LEU A 17 3.33 -20.23 2.64
N THR A 18 3.87 -20.25 3.85
CA THR A 18 3.70 -19.22 4.86
C THR A 18 5.08 -18.79 5.39
N LEU A 19 5.12 -17.78 6.26
CA LEU A 19 6.37 -17.42 6.93
C LEU A 19 6.94 -18.60 7.75
N ASP A 20 6.06 -19.46 8.28
CA ASP A 20 6.45 -20.61 9.09
C ASP A 20 7.07 -21.70 8.23
N SER A 21 6.77 -21.76 6.92
CA SER A 21 7.43 -22.69 5.98
C SER A 21 8.95 -22.48 5.91
N PHE A 22 9.45 -21.32 6.33
CA PHE A 22 10.89 -20.99 6.34
C PHE A 22 11.50 -20.99 7.76
N ALA A 23 10.75 -21.39 8.78
CA ALA A 23 11.18 -21.27 10.18
C ALA A 23 12.46 -22.07 10.49
N ASP A 24 12.56 -23.27 9.91
CA ASP A 24 13.65 -24.23 10.12
C ASP A 24 14.87 -23.99 9.22
N LEU A 25 14.81 -23.01 8.30
CA LEU A 25 15.97 -22.64 7.50
C LEU A 25 17.02 -21.93 8.38
N PRO A 26 18.32 -22.10 8.07
CA PRO A 26 19.38 -21.28 8.66
C PRO A 26 19.08 -19.78 8.50
N PRO A 27 19.44 -18.92 9.48
CA PRO A 27 19.13 -17.49 9.44
C PRO A 27 19.50 -16.78 8.13
N GLU A 28 20.65 -17.13 7.55
CA GLU A 28 21.17 -16.62 6.27
C GLU A 28 20.36 -17.06 5.04
N LYS A 29 19.56 -18.13 5.18
CA LYS A 29 18.67 -18.66 4.14
C LYS A 29 17.21 -18.25 4.34
N LYS A 30 16.87 -17.58 5.43
CA LYS A 30 15.51 -17.07 5.65
C LYS A 30 15.23 -15.98 4.62
N PRO A 31 14.14 -16.10 3.84
CA PRO A 31 13.90 -15.18 2.74
C PRO A 31 13.57 -13.79 3.26
N SER A 32 13.99 -12.78 2.49
CA SER A 32 13.38 -11.46 2.62
C SER A 32 11.95 -11.54 2.08
N VAL A 33 11.00 -10.92 2.78
CA VAL A 33 9.58 -10.94 2.39
C VAL A 33 9.08 -9.53 2.19
N ARG A 34 8.37 -9.29 1.09
CA ARG A 34 7.74 -8.01 0.77
C ARG A 34 6.25 -8.22 0.50
N THR A 35 5.44 -7.36 1.10
CA THR A 35 4.01 -7.28 0.84
C THR A 35 3.82 -6.43 -0.42
N LEU A 36 3.18 -7.01 -1.44
CA LEU A 36 2.88 -6.33 -2.70
C LEU A 36 1.41 -6.52 -3.02
N THR A 37 0.85 -5.53 -3.70
CA THR A 37 -0.52 -5.59 -4.18
C THR A 37 -0.58 -6.42 -5.46
N VAL A 38 -1.55 -7.33 -5.53
CA VAL A 38 -1.92 -7.99 -6.78
C VAL A 38 -2.69 -7.00 -7.64
N ARG A 39 -2.07 -6.56 -8.75
CA ARG A 39 -2.65 -5.56 -9.65
C ARG A 39 -3.76 -6.14 -10.52
N HIS A 40 -3.58 -7.38 -10.99
CA HIS A 40 -4.54 -8.11 -11.82
C HIS A 40 -4.34 -9.62 -11.70
N VAL A 41 -5.43 -10.37 -11.82
CA VAL A 41 -5.41 -11.84 -11.90
C VAL A 41 -6.15 -12.26 -13.16
N ASP A 42 -5.43 -12.89 -14.08
CA ASP A 42 -6.00 -13.57 -15.24
C ASP A 42 -6.06 -15.06 -14.95
N VAL A 43 -7.26 -15.56 -14.69
CA VAL A 43 -7.51 -16.97 -14.35
C VAL A 43 -7.36 -17.88 -15.57
N GLU A 44 -7.70 -17.39 -16.76
CA GLU A 44 -7.65 -18.18 -18.00
C GLU A 44 -6.19 -18.48 -18.38
N THR A 45 -5.33 -17.47 -18.34
CA THR A 45 -3.90 -17.63 -18.62
C THR A 45 -3.07 -17.97 -17.39
N ARG A 46 -3.69 -18.03 -16.21
CA ARG A 46 -3.06 -18.28 -14.90
C ARG A 46 -1.92 -17.30 -14.60
N ARG A 47 -2.16 -16.01 -14.83
CA ARG A 47 -1.18 -14.93 -14.64
C ARG A 47 -1.60 -13.99 -13.52
N ILE A 48 -0.60 -13.53 -12.78
CA ILE A 48 -0.72 -12.48 -11.77
C ILE A 48 0.18 -11.33 -12.18
N THR A 49 -0.37 -10.12 -12.19
CA THR A 49 0.39 -8.89 -12.39
C THR A 49 0.69 -8.24 -11.05
N LEU A 50 1.92 -7.78 -10.87
CA LEU A 50 2.37 -7.01 -9.72
C LEU A 50 3.06 -5.75 -10.24
N ASP A 51 2.73 -4.61 -9.64
CA ASP A 51 3.46 -3.36 -9.86
C ASP A 51 4.42 -3.16 -8.70
N ILE A 52 5.69 -2.86 -8.99
CA ILE A 52 6.74 -2.66 -7.98
C ILE A 52 7.36 -1.29 -8.20
N VAL A 53 7.24 -0.44 -7.18
CA VAL A 53 7.95 0.85 -7.15
C VAL A 53 9.45 0.60 -7.04
N VAL A 54 10.22 1.18 -7.96
CA VAL A 54 11.69 1.09 -7.97
C VAL A 54 12.27 2.36 -7.35
N HIS A 55 12.65 2.29 -6.08
CA HIS A 55 13.22 3.43 -5.34
C HIS A 55 14.76 3.28 -5.19
N GLY A 56 15.50 3.66 -6.23
CA GLY A 56 16.97 3.62 -6.23
C GLY A 56 17.55 2.21 -6.06
N GLU A 57 18.76 2.12 -5.52
CA GLU A 57 19.54 0.87 -5.47
C GLU A 57 19.36 0.08 -4.16
N HIS A 58 18.59 0.60 -3.21
CA HIS A 58 18.44 -0.01 -1.89
C HIS A 58 17.12 -0.79 -1.79
N GLY A 59 17.21 -2.05 -1.37
CA GLY A 59 16.06 -2.90 -1.10
C GLY A 59 15.87 -4.02 -2.13
N VAL A 60 15.33 -5.15 -1.66
CA VAL A 60 15.32 -6.40 -2.43
C VAL A 60 14.30 -6.38 -3.58
N ALA A 61 13.13 -5.75 -3.40
CA ALA A 61 12.08 -5.76 -4.41
C ALA A 61 12.37 -4.87 -5.63
N GLY A 62 12.82 -3.63 -5.41
CA GLY A 62 13.18 -2.73 -6.52
C GLY A 62 14.33 -3.28 -7.37
N GLN A 63 15.38 -3.80 -6.71
CA GLN A 63 16.53 -4.41 -7.40
C GLN A 63 16.15 -5.67 -8.18
N TRP A 64 15.29 -6.52 -7.59
CA TRP A 64 14.77 -7.67 -8.31
C TRP A 64 13.93 -7.24 -9.52
N ALA A 65 13.01 -6.29 -9.35
CA ALA A 65 12.14 -5.80 -10.42
C ALA A 65 12.93 -5.23 -11.60
N SER A 66 14.05 -4.54 -11.35
CA SER A 66 14.89 -3.96 -12.41
C SER A 66 15.73 -4.99 -13.19
N THR A 67 15.87 -6.21 -12.65
CA THR A 67 16.72 -7.27 -13.23
C THR A 67 15.96 -8.55 -13.58
N ALA A 68 14.65 -8.60 -13.29
CA ALA A 68 13.82 -9.78 -13.48
C ALA A 68 13.77 -10.22 -14.95
N GLN A 69 13.94 -11.52 -15.19
CA GLN A 69 13.87 -12.11 -16.53
C GLN A 69 12.80 -13.20 -16.62
N PRO A 70 12.19 -13.42 -17.80
CA PRO A 70 11.29 -14.55 -18.02
C PRO A 70 11.95 -15.88 -17.62
N GLY A 71 11.22 -16.69 -16.84
CA GLY A 71 11.71 -17.96 -16.32
C GLY A 71 12.35 -17.89 -14.92
N GLN A 72 12.64 -16.69 -14.40
CA GLN A 72 13.14 -16.52 -13.04
C GLN A 72 12.02 -16.81 -12.02
N PRO A 73 12.23 -17.75 -11.06
CA PRO A 73 11.22 -18.05 -10.06
C PRO A 73 11.07 -16.92 -9.04
N ILE A 74 9.83 -16.69 -8.60
CA ILE A 74 9.51 -15.86 -7.44
C ILE A 74 8.35 -16.50 -6.69
N TYR A 75 8.42 -16.46 -5.36
CA TYR A 75 7.46 -17.18 -4.51
C TYR A 75 6.47 -16.24 -3.85
N LEU A 76 5.21 -16.64 -3.82
CA LEU A 76 4.12 -15.85 -3.25
C LEU A 76 3.53 -16.57 -2.04
N MET A 77 3.15 -15.79 -1.03
CA MET A 77 2.41 -16.22 0.16
C MET A 77 1.20 -15.31 0.28
N GLY A 78 0.01 -15.87 0.49
CA GLY A 78 -1.25 -15.10 0.57
C GLY A 78 -2.38 -15.69 -0.27
N PRO A 79 -3.43 -14.89 -0.59
CA PRO A 79 -3.55 -13.44 -0.38
C PRO A 79 -3.76 -13.04 1.10
N GLY A 80 -3.31 -11.83 1.48
CA GLY A 80 -3.45 -11.29 2.84
C GLY A 80 -4.11 -9.91 2.95
N GLY A 81 -4.42 -9.26 1.81
CA GLY A 81 -5.13 -7.98 1.78
C GLY A 81 -6.64 -8.17 1.89
N ALA A 82 -7.32 -7.27 2.60
CA ALA A 82 -8.75 -7.37 2.89
C ALA A 82 -9.58 -6.17 2.41
N TYR A 83 -8.96 -5.18 1.77
CA TYR A 83 -9.73 -4.04 1.26
C TYR A 83 -10.38 -4.39 -0.07
N THR A 84 -11.67 -4.13 -0.17
CA THR A 84 -12.43 -4.08 -1.41
C THR A 84 -13.45 -2.96 -1.24
N PRO A 85 -13.69 -2.11 -2.26
CA PRO A 85 -14.68 -1.06 -2.14
C PRO A 85 -16.05 -1.63 -1.75
N ASP A 86 -16.57 -1.19 -0.60
CA ASP A 86 -17.90 -1.56 -0.14
C ASP A 86 -18.96 -0.80 -0.98
N PRO A 87 -19.87 -1.49 -1.68
CA PRO A 87 -20.92 -0.87 -2.46
C PRO A 87 -22.02 -0.21 -1.61
N ALA A 88 -22.05 -0.45 -0.30
CA ALA A 88 -22.98 0.20 0.62
C ALA A 88 -22.55 1.63 1.03
N ALA A 89 -21.37 2.08 0.60
CA ALA A 89 -20.93 3.46 0.79
C ALA A 89 -21.59 4.40 -0.23
N ASP A 90 -21.97 5.60 0.20
CA ASP A 90 -22.51 6.63 -0.68
C ASP A 90 -21.41 7.22 -1.59
N TRP A 91 -20.16 7.22 -1.12
CA TRP A 91 -18.98 7.62 -1.90
C TRP A 91 -17.66 7.06 -1.34
N HIS A 92 -16.60 7.14 -2.14
CA HIS A 92 -15.29 6.57 -1.80
C HIS A 92 -14.19 7.64 -1.73
N LEU A 93 -13.30 7.51 -0.73
CA LEU A 93 -12.08 8.30 -0.63
C LEU A 93 -10.88 7.35 -0.70
N LEU A 94 -10.13 7.44 -1.79
CA LEU A 94 -8.89 6.69 -2.00
C LEU A 94 -7.72 7.67 -1.92
N ALA A 95 -6.69 7.37 -1.14
CA ALA A 95 -5.50 8.21 -1.11
C ALA A 95 -4.23 7.40 -0.86
N GLY A 96 -3.12 7.85 -1.40
CA GLY A 96 -1.85 7.22 -1.14
C GLY A 96 -0.72 7.74 -1.99
N ASP A 97 0.49 7.29 -1.68
CA ASP A 97 1.66 7.53 -2.50
C ASP A 97 1.84 6.44 -3.57
N GLU A 98 2.93 6.52 -4.34
CA GLU A 98 3.25 5.56 -5.39
C GLU A 98 3.26 4.09 -4.92
N SER A 99 3.51 3.83 -3.62
CA SER A 99 3.48 2.47 -3.07
C SER A 99 2.05 1.90 -2.95
N ALA A 100 1.05 2.77 -2.80
CA ALA A 100 -0.35 2.41 -2.70
C ALA A 100 -1.09 2.53 -4.04
N LEU A 101 -0.47 3.16 -5.05
CA LEU A 101 -1.03 3.30 -6.40
C LEU A 101 -1.57 1.99 -6.99
N PRO A 102 -0.90 0.83 -6.90
CA PRO A 102 -1.45 -0.41 -7.46
C PRO A 102 -2.75 -0.85 -6.78
N ALA A 103 -2.90 -0.58 -5.47
CA ALA A 103 -4.13 -0.88 -4.72
C ALA A 103 -5.24 0.11 -5.04
N ILE A 104 -4.91 1.38 -5.21
CA ILE A 104 -5.86 2.41 -5.66
C ILE A 104 -6.36 2.08 -7.06
N ALA A 105 -5.49 1.72 -7.99
CA ALA A 105 -5.86 1.33 -9.34
C ALA A 105 -6.80 0.12 -9.36
N ALA A 106 -6.46 -0.94 -8.61
CA ALA A 106 -7.32 -2.12 -8.48
C ALA A 106 -8.67 -1.78 -7.83
N ALA A 107 -8.70 -0.88 -6.84
CA ALA A 107 -9.93 -0.41 -6.22
C ALA A 107 -10.80 0.39 -7.19
N LEU A 108 -10.20 1.31 -7.97
CA LEU A 108 -10.91 2.10 -8.98
C LEU A 108 -11.58 1.20 -10.04
N GLU A 109 -10.88 0.17 -10.51
CA GLU A 109 -11.41 -0.80 -11.48
C GLU A 109 -12.52 -1.70 -10.92
N ALA A 110 -12.48 -1.97 -9.62
CA ALA A 110 -13.48 -2.79 -8.93
C ALA A 110 -14.76 -2.02 -8.58
N LEU A 111 -14.74 -0.68 -8.63
CA LEU A 111 -15.91 0.14 -8.33
C LEU A 111 -17.00 -0.02 -9.40
N PRO A 112 -18.29 0.04 -9.02
CA PRO A 112 -19.37 0.08 -10.00
C PRO A 112 -19.30 1.37 -10.85
N PRO A 113 -19.79 1.36 -12.10
CA PRO A 113 -19.78 2.56 -12.96
C PRO A 113 -20.49 3.79 -12.37
N SER A 114 -21.41 3.59 -11.43
CA SER A 114 -22.14 4.64 -10.73
C SER A 114 -21.42 5.18 -9.48
N ALA A 115 -20.23 4.67 -9.15
CA ALA A 115 -19.51 5.11 -7.97
C ALA A 115 -19.11 6.58 -8.09
N VAL A 116 -19.17 7.27 -6.95
CA VAL A 116 -18.76 8.67 -6.82
C VAL A 116 -17.67 8.73 -5.76
N GLY A 117 -16.69 9.62 -5.94
CA GLY A 117 -15.66 9.77 -4.93
C GLY A 117 -14.46 10.56 -5.40
N LYS A 118 -13.38 10.45 -4.62
CA LYS A 118 -12.13 11.16 -4.83
C LYS A 118 -10.95 10.22 -4.65
N ALA A 119 -9.99 10.29 -5.56
CA ALA A 119 -8.72 9.59 -5.47
C ALA A 119 -7.55 10.59 -5.49
N PHE A 120 -6.68 10.55 -4.48
CA PHE A 120 -5.49 11.39 -4.39
C PHE A 120 -4.25 10.52 -4.44
N ILE A 121 -3.44 10.67 -5.49
CA ILE A 121 -2.30 9.81 -5.74
C ILE A 121 -1.05 10.66 -5.79
N GLU A 122 -0.19 10.51 -4.78
CA GLU A 122 1.04 11.24 -4.67
C GLU A 122 2.20 10.50 -5.34
N VAL A 123 2.92 11.17 -6.23
CA VAL A 123 4.06 10.63 -6.98
C VAL A 123 5.19 11.65 -7.05
N ALA A 124 6.37 11.26 -7.55
CA ALA A 124 7.49 12.20 -7.65
C ALA A 124 7.20 13.30 -8.67
N GLY A 125 6.73 12.92 -9.87
CA GLY A 125 6.40 13.87 -10.95
C GLY A 125 5.37 13.33 -11.94
N GLN A 126 5.13 14.11 -13.00
CA GLN A 126 4.16 13.78 -14.04
C GLN A 126 4.55 12.51 -14.83
N GLU A 127 5.85 12.22 -14.90
CA GLU A 127 6.42 11.03 -15.54
C GLU A 127 6.03 9.71 -14.86
N ASP A 128 5.59 9.77 -13.60
CA ASP A 128 5.17 8.61 -12.81
C ASP A 128 3.65 8.38 -12.89
N GLU A 129 2.92 9.21 -13.63
CA GLU A 129 1.51 8.96 -13.90
C GLU A 129 1.35 7.71 -14.77
N ILE A 130 0.42 6.85 -14.36
CA ILE A 130 0.02 5.68 -15.14
C ILE A 130 -1.41 5.87 -15.64
N PRO A 131 -1.79 5.25 -16.77
CA PRO A 131 -3.18 5.18 -17.17
C PRO A 131 -4.02 4.49 -16.08
N LEU A 132 -5.11 5.15 -15.67
CA LEU A 132 -6.05 4.62 -14.69
C LEU A 132 -7.43 4.47 -15.33
N THR A 133 -8.09 3.36 -15.01
CA THR A 133 -9.50 3.15 -15.35
C THR A 133 -10.33 3.42 -14.10
N ALA A 134 -11.26 4.36 -14.17
CA ALA A 134 -12.10 4.76 -13.06
C ALA A 134 -13.53 5.08 -13.54
N PRO A 135 -14.55 4.90 -12.68
CA PRO A 135 -15.89 5.42 -12.92
C PRO A 135 -15.89 6.94 -13.17
N GLU A 136 -16.82 7.44 -13.98
CA GLU A 136 -16.91 8.88 -14.31
C GLU A 136 -17.12 9.77 -13.07
N GLY A 137 -17.79 9.24 -12.05
CA GLY A 137 -18.01 9.92 -10.76
C GLY A 137 -16.79 9.96 -9.84
N MET A 138 -15.69 9.29 -10.18
CA MET A 138 -14.45 9.32 -9.41
C MET A 138 -13.54 10.44 -9.91
N GLU A 139 -13.34 11.45 -9.06
CA GLU A 139 -12.38 12.50 -9.31
C GLU A 139 -10.97 12.04 -8.93
N VAL A 140 -10.13 11.76 -9.93
CA VAL A 140 -8.74 11.37 -9.72
C VAL A 140 -7.82 12.58 -9.82
N ARG A 141 -6.99 12.79 -8.79
CA ARG A 141 -6.03 13.89 -8.71
C ARG A 141 -4.63 13.36 -8.41
N TRP A 142 -3.69 13.66 -9.30
CA TRP A 142 -2.27 13.44 -9.07
C TRP A 142 -1.68 14.57 -8.23
N VAL A 143 -0.87 14.21 -7.25
CA VAL A 143 -0.20 15.13 -6.32
C VAL A 143 1.30 14.99 -6.51
N TYR A 144 1.97 16.03 -7.01
CA TYR A 144 3.40 15.94 -7.31
C TYR A 144 4.25 16.37 -6.13
N ARG A 145 5.01 15.43 -5.59
CA ARG A 145 6.00 15.63 -4.52
C ARG A 145 7.24 16.38 -4.99
N GLY A 146 7.51 16.42 -6.30
CA GLY A 146 8.65 17.11 -6.92
C GLY A 146 9.98 16.36 -6.80
N GLY A 147 9.95 15.06 -6.49
CA GLY A 147 11.13 14.23 -6.34
C GLY A 147 10.83 12.92 -5.62
N ARG A 148 11.83 12.03 -5.58
CA ARG A 148 11.70 10.73 -4.92
C ARG A 148 11.40 10.89 -3.43
N ALA A 149 10.49 10.06 -2.91
CA ALA A 149 10.01 10.13 -1.54
C ALA A 149 11.13 10.00 -0.48
N ASP A 150 12.24 9.34 -0.79
CA ASP A 150 13.40 9.23 0.11
C ASP A 150 14.37 10.42 0.05
N LEU A 151 14.29 11.26 -0.99
CA LEU A 151 15.23 12.35 -1.26
C LEU A 151 14.63 13.76 -1.13
N VAL A 152 13.30 13.88 -1.10
CA VAL A 152 12.66 15.19 -0.91
C VAL A 152 13.01 15.81 0.45
N PRO A 153 13.08 17.15 0.56
CA PRO A 153 13.38 17.79 1.83
C PRO A 153 12.25 17.58 2.84
N GLU A 154 12.55 17.80 4.13
CA GLU A 154 11.61 17.56 5.23
C GLU A 154 10.33 18.41 5.14
N ASP A 155 10.39 19.59 4.50
CA ASP A 155 9.24 20.46 4.25
C ASP A 155 8.26 19.92 3.19
N ARG A 156 8.54 18.74 2.61
CA ARG A 156 7.67 18.02 1.68
C ARG A 156 7.53 16.53 2.00
N ALA A 157 7.93 16.12 3.20
CA ALA A 157 7.91 14.72 3.65
C ALA A 157 7.24 14.59 5.02
N GLY A 158 6.85 13.38 5.39
CA GLY A 158 6.28 13.08 6.70
C GLY A 158 5.04 13.95 7.01
N ASP A 159 5.16 14.82 8.02
CA ASP A 159 4.09 15.74 8.43
C ASP A 159 3.76 16.84 7.40
N HIS A 160 4.66 17.04 6.43
CA HIS A 160 4.52 18.02 5.35
C HIS A 160 4.31 17.36 3.98
N ALA A 161 3.98 16.06 3.94
CA ALA A 161 3.69 15.37 2.70
C ALA A 161 2.52 16.07 1.95
N PRO A 162 2.69 16.46 0.67
CA PRO A 162 1.64 17.10 -0.14
C PRO A 162 0.30 16.35 -0.17
N LEU A 163 0.31 15.01 -0.04
CA LEU A 163 -0.89 14.20 0.07
C LEU A 163 -1.81 14.64 1.22
N ILE A 164 -1.23 15.10 2.34
CA ILE A 164 -1.99 15.56 3.51
C ILE A 164 -2.83 16.78 3.13
N GLU A 165 -2.21 17.79 2.53
CA GLU A 165 -2.90 19.00 2.08
C GLU A 165 -3.98 18.66 1.04
N ALA A 166 -3.66 17.79 0.07
CA ALA A 166 -4.58 17.42 -1.00
C ALA A 166 -5.87 16.77 -0.44
N VAL A 167 -5.75 15.86 0.53
CA VAL A 167 -6.90 15.20 1.16
C VAL A 167 -7.65 16.15 2.11
N THR A 168 -6.93 16.93 2.92
CA THR A 168 -7.56 17.75 3.98
C THR A 168 -8.25 19.01 3.46
N SER A 169 -7.78 19.56 2.34
CA SER A 169 -8.38 20.73 1.66
C SER A 169 -9.53 20.36 0.71
N ALA A 170 -9.73 19.07 0.43
CA ALA A 170 -10.77 18.62 -0.47
C ALA A 170 -12.18 18.87 0.11
N SER A 171 -13.11 19.25 -0.77
CA SER A 171 -14.53 19.34 -0.40
C SER A 171 -15.06 17.97 0.02
N TRP A 172 -15.66 17.91 1.20
CA TRP A 172 -16.26 16.68 1.71
C TRP A 172 -17.62 16.44 1.05
N LEU A 173 -17.86 15.24 0.54
CA LEU A 173 -19.14 14.89 -0.06
C LEU A 173 -20.14 14.47 1.04
N PRO A 174 -21.45 14.73 0.85
CA PRO A 174 -22.47 14.27 1.80
C PRO A 174 -22.59 12.74 1.79
N GLY A 175 -23.08 12.18 2.90
CA GLY A 175 -23.31 10.73 3.02
C GLY A 175 -22.12 9.96 3.59
N GLN A 176 -22.25 8.64 3.58
CA GLN A 176 -21.31 7.69 4.12
C GLN A 176 -20.12 7.47 3.19
N VAL A 177 -18.93 7.88 3.64
CA VAL A 177 -17.67 7.60 2.94
C VAL A 177 -17.14 6.22 3.29
N HIS A 178 -16.54 5.50 2.33
CA HIS A 178 -15.61 4.39 2.60
C HIS A 178 -14.19 4.78 2.21
N VAL A 179 -13.26 4.62 3.15
CA VAL A 179 -11.92 5.22 3.10
C VAL A 179 -10.83 4.16 2.94
N PHE A 180 -9.95 4.38 1.96
CA PHE A 180 -8.69 3.68 1.79
C PHE A 180 -7.56 4.70 1.74
N ILE A 181 -6.63 4.66 2.72
CA ILE A 181 -5.46 5.54 2.73
C ILE A 181 -4.22 4.75 3.13
N HIS A 182 -3.29 4.56 2.18
CA HIS A 182 -2.03 3.85 2.45
C HIS A 182 -0.85 4.55 1.78
N GLY A 183 0.34 4.40 2.35
CA GLY A 183 1.54 5.09 1.89
C GLY A 183 2.57 5.24 3.00
N GLU A 184 3.33 6.32 3.01
CA GLU A 184 4.30 6.62 4.06
C GLU A 184 3.63 6.78 5.44
N ALA A 185 4.17 6.08 6.45
CA ALA A 185 3.53 5.90 7.73
C ALA A 185 3.31 7.20 8.54
N GLN A 186 4.21 8.17 8.46
CA GLN A 186 4.05 9.45 9.16
C GLN A 186 2.89 10.25 8.55
N ALA A 187 2.85 10.38 7.22
CA ALA A 187 1.77 11.06 6.53
C ALA A 187 0.41 10.36 6.77
N VAL A 188 0.38 9.03 6.66
CA VAL A 188 -0.87 8.28 6.76
C VAL A 188 -1.34 8.09 8.20
N MET A 189 -0.50 7.53 9.08
CA MET A 189 -0.96 7.04 10.38
C MET A 189 -1.02 8.12 11.45
N HIS A 190 -0.21 9.18 11.32
CA HIS A 190 -0.14 10.29 12.28
C HIS A 190 -0.87 11.56 11.81
N ASN A 191 -1.10 11.75 10.50
CA ASN A 191 -1.83 12.91 9.99
C ASN A 191 -3.21 12.53 9.42
N LEU A 192 -3.26 11.73 8.35
CA LEU A 192 -4.53 11.41 7.67
C LEU A 192 -5.48 10.54 8.52
N ARG A 193 -4.96 9.54 9.25
CA ARG A 193 -5.81 8.66 10.06
C ARG A 193 -6.53 9.41 11.19
N PRO A 194 -5.87 10.27 12.01
CA PRO A 194 -6.58 11.10 12.97
C PRO A 194 -7.55 12.08 12.32
N TYR A 195 -7.19 12.71 11.20
CA TYR A 195 -8.10 13.59 10.46
C TYR A 195 -9.39 12.87 10.08
N ILE A 196 -9.30 11.69 9.46
CA ILE A 196 -10.46 10.92 9.03
C ILE A 196 -11.30 10.45 10.23
N ARG A 197 -10.67 9.85 11.25
CA ARG A 197 -11.41 9.19 12.34
C ARG A 197 -11.90 10.17 13.41
N LYS A 198 -11.15 11.23 13.70
CA LYS A 198 -11.46 12.17 14.80
C LYS A 198 -12.09 13.46 14.30
N GLU A 199 -11.50 14.11 13.30
CA GLU A 199 -11.99 15.40 12.82
C GLU A 199 -13.21 15.24 11.91
N ARG A 200 -13.15 14.31 10.95
CA ARG A 200 -14.29 13.96 10.09
C ARG A 200 -15.28 12.97 10.72
N GLY A 201 -14.90 12.35 11.85
CA GLY A 201 -15.76 11.45 12.61
C GLY A 201 -16.17 10.18 11.83
N VAL A 202 -15.35 9.72 10.88
CA VAL A 202 -15.67 8.50 10.12
C VAL A 202 -15.47 7.27 11.00
N ASP A 203 -16.53 6.47 11.16
CA ASP A 203 -16.50 5.24 11.95
C ASP A 203 -15.41 4.28 11.47
N ALA A 204 -14.82 3.55 12.41
CA ALA A 204 -13.74 2.59 12.14
C ALA A 204 -14.14 1.50 11.13
N LYS A 205 -15.42 1.13 11.03
CA LYS A 205 -15.90 0.18 10.00
C LYS A 205 -15.67 0.70 8.58
N TRP A 206 -15.82 2.00 8.37
CA TRP A 206 -15.69 2.67 7.07
C TRP A 206 -14.31 3.29 6.85
N ALA A 207 -13.50 3.38 7.90
CA ALA A 207 -12.12 3.87 7.89
C ALA A 207 -11.15 2.82 8.45
N SER A 208 -11.41 1.53 8.16
CA SER A 208 -10.61 0.40 8.65
C SER A 208 -9.28 0.29 7.89
N SER A 209 -9.26 0.72 6.63
CA SER A 209 -8.12 0.60 5.73
C SER A 209 -7.30 1.90 5.68
N ILE A 210 -6.70 2.27 6.82
CA ILE A 210 -5.77 3.41 6.90
C ILE A 210 -4.47 2.97 7.59
N SER A 211 -3.41 2.73 6.84
CA SER A 211 -2.15 2.19 7.38
C SER A 211 -0.92 2.58 6.57
N GLY A 212 0.25 2.57 7.22
CA GLY A 212 1.52 2.75 6.52
C GLY A 212 1.94 1.48 5.76
N TYR A 213 2.33 1.66 4.51
CA TYR A 213 2.99 0.63 3.69
C TYR A 213 4.49 0.62 3.89
N TRP A 214 5.07 1.80 4.14
CA TRP A 214 6.50 1.95 4.40
C TRP A 214 6.73 3.14 5.33
N ARG A 215 7.96 3.33 5.80
CA ARG A 215 8.35 4.49 6.60
C ARG A 215 9.72 4.98 6.19
N ARG A 216 9.87 6.29 5.97
CA ARG A 216 11.16 6.90 5.62
C ARG A 216 12.22 6.55 6.67
N GLY A 217 13.42 6.18 6.22
CA GLY A 217 14.54 5.81 7.09
C GLY A 217 14.41 4.43 7.76
N ARG A 218 13.44 3.59 7.36
CA ARG A 218 13.29 2.22 7.87
C ARG A 218 13.23 1.19 6.75
N THR A 219 13.74 0.00 7.05
CA THR A 219 13.53 -1.21 6.22
C THR A 219 12.16 -1.82 6.51
N GLU A 220 11.68 -2.74 5.66
CA GLU A 220 10.43 -3.47 5.89
C GLU A 220 10.44 -4.21 7.24
N GLU A 221 11.55 -4.84 7.63
CA GLU A 221 11.67 -5.61 8.86
C GLU A 221 11.52 -4.70 10.09
N THR A 222 12.25 -3.59 10.10
CA THR A 222 12.21 -2.59 11.18
C THR A 222 10.89 -1.81 11.19
N PHE A 223 10.21 -1.70 10.05
CA PHE A 223 8.88 -1.13 9.94
C PHE A 223 7.79 -2.07 10.45
N ARG A 224 7.85 -3.37 10.16
CA ARG A 224 6.92 -4.37 10.72
C ARG A 224 7.02 -4.44 12.24
N GLN A 225 8.23 -4.37 12.79
CA GLN A 225 8.44 -4.30 14.23
C GLN A 225 7.79 -3.04 14.84
N TRP A 226 8.02 -1.88 14.22
CA TRP A 226 7.39 -0.63 14.63
C TRP A 226 5.85 -0.68 14.59
N LYS A 227 5.26 -1.28 13.54
CA LYS A 227 3.80 -1.45 13.45
C LYS A 227 3.25 -2.30 14.59
N LYS A 228 3.96 -3.36 14.99
CA LYS A 228 3.57 -4.21 16.14
C LYS A 228 3.60 -3.41 17.45
N GLU A 229 4.67 -2.66 17.68
CA GLU A 229 4.82 -1.81 18.88
C GLU A 229 3.74 -0.73 18.93
N LEU A 230 3.46 -0.06 17.80
CA LEU A 230 2.41 0.94 17.72
C LEU A 230 1.03 0.34 18.01
N ALA A 231 0.69 -0.81 17.41
CA ALA A 231 -0.58 -1.48 17.65
C ALA A 231 -0.76 -1.91 19.11
N GLN A 232 0.32 -2.37 19.77
CA GLN A 232 0.31 -2.69 21.20
C GLN A 232 0.06 -1.44 22.06
N ALA A 233 0.72 -0.32 21.75
CA ALA A 233 0.53 0.94 22.46
C ALA A 233 -0.89 1.51 22.27
N GLU A 234 -1.44 1.46 21.05
CA GLU A 234 -2.81 1.88 20.77
C GLU A 234 -3.85 1.03 21.50
N SER A 235 -3.63 -0.29 21.56
CA SER A 235 -4.51 -1.21 22.29
C SER A 235 -4.50 -0.91 23.79
N ALA A 236 -3.32 -0.70 24.38
CA ALA A 236 -3.16 -0.38 25.80
C ALA A 236 -3.89 0.92 26.20
N ASN A 237 -3.82 1.96 25.38
CA ASN A 237 -4.50 3.24 25.61
C ASN A 237 -6.03 3.17 25.42
N SER A 238 -6.55 2.20 24.68
CA SER A 238 -8.00 2.02 24.48
C SER A 238 -8.68 1.23 25.61
N SER A 239 -7.88 0.51 26.41
CA SER A 239 -8.32 -0.29 27.56
C SER A 239 -8.17 0.41 28.92
N ALA A 240 -7.73 1.67 28.93
CA ALA A 240 -7.57 2.52 30.11
C ALA A 240 -8.62 3.64 30.13
#